data_AF-A0A957JPX0-F1
#
_entry.id   AF-A0A957JPX0-F1
#
_cell.length_a   1.000
_cell.length_b   1.000
_cell.length_c   1.000
_cell.angle_alpha   90.00
_cell.angle_beta   90.00
_cell.angle_gamma   90.00
#
_symmetry.space_group_name_H-M   'P 1'
#
loop_
_entity.id
_entity.type
_entity.pdbx_description
1 polymer ?
#
loop_
_entity_poly.entity_id
_entity_poly.type
_entity_poly.pdbx_seq_one_letter_code
_entity_poly.pdbx_strand_id
1 'polypeptide(L)'
;MTQKNLTAVAFAILATIILIAIATSGYGFDYIPEEHLGNPSVVLPVLLLVGTVGLLVSLTFVAAIFAALDLSDEKRALGLPEGSVRALIALLLLTFFAITSIFLYRQLRAPETYISTGLTEAAKDQLLEILPGTDILSVEGRTVEGQMIYDIKRQANSEAGVNFAQQMLTMLGTLVAAISAFYFGTKVNEGERTPQVETPSVTKVPQPTEPTPAPASPQPQLT
;
A
#
# COMPACT_ATOMS: atom_id res chain seq x y z
N MET A 1 16.31 33.19 18.70
CA MET A 1 15.60 31.97 18.27
C MET A 1 16.23 31.54 16.96
N THR A 2 16.96 30.44 16.94
CA THR A 2 17.66 29.92 15.75
C THR A 2 16.62 29.52 14.69
N GLN A 3 16.90 29.79 13.42
CA GLN A 3 15.98 29.52 12.30
C GLN A 3 15.45 28.08 12.29
N LYS A 4 16.26 27.12 12.80
CA LYS A 4 15.92 25.70 13.00
C LYS A 4 14.76 25.46 13.97
N ASN A 5 14.61 26.29 15.00
CA ASN A 5 13.51 26.17 15.97
C ASN A 5 12.19 26.67 15.36
N LEU A 6 12.26 27.63 14.43
CA LEU A 6 11.08 28.19 13.77
C LEU A 6 10.44 27.17 12.80
N THR A 7 11.26 26.44 12.04
CA THR A 7 10.78 25.39 11.13
C THR A 7 10.19 24.21 11.88
N ALA A 8 10.83 23.74 12.95
CA ALA A 8 10.31 22.67 13.79
C ALA A 8 8.94 23.03 14.41
N VAL A 9 8.80 24.27 14.90
CA VAL A 9 7.53 24.77 15.46
C VAL A 9 6.45 24.87 14.37
N ALA A 10 6.79 25.34 13.16
CA ALA A 10 5.84 25.40 12.05
C ALA A 10 5.31 24.01 11.66
N PHE A 11 6.18 23.00 11.61
CA PHE A 11 5.77 21.62 11.34
C PHE A 11 4.88 21.02 12.44
N ALA A 12 5.21 21.28 13.70
CA ALA A 12 4.39 20.83 14.83
C ALA A 12 2.99 21.47 14.81
N ILE A 13 2.90 22.76 14.51
CA ILE A 13 1.62 23.47 14.35
C ILE A 13 0.84 22.87 13.18
N LEU A 14 1.47 22.66 12.02
CA LEU A 14 0.81 22.09 10.85
C LEU A 14 0.25 20.68 11.16
N ALA A 15 1.05 19.82 11.78
CA ALA A 15 0.63 18.48 12.17
C ALA A 15 -0.55 18.49 13.15
N THR A 16 -0.51 19.42 14.11
CA THR A 16 -1.58 19.59 15.10
C THR A 16 -2.87 20.06 14.43
N ILE A 17 -2.80 21.04 13.52
CA ILE A 17 -3.96 21.51 12.75
C ILE A 17 -4.58 20.35 11.98
N ILE A 18 -3.77 19.48 11.38
CA ILE A 18 -4.33 18.42 10.57
C ILE A 18 -4.88 17.26 11.41
N LEU A 19 -4.28 16.94 12.55
CA LEU A 19 -4.88 16.03 13.52
C LEU A 19 -6.23 16.54 14.02
N ILE A 20 -6.33 17.85 14.29
CA ILE A 20 -7.61 18.49 14.64
C ILE A 20 -8.60 18.34 13.49
N ALA A 21 -8.19 18.62 12.25
CA ALA A 21 -9.06 18.48 11.08
C ALA A 21 -9.60 17.05 10.90
N ILE A 22 -8.75 16.03 11.09
CA ILE A 22 -9.15 14.61 11.05
C ILE A 22 -10.12 14.30 12.20
N ALA A 23 -9.80 14.73 13.42
CA ALA A 23 -10.64 14.50 14.59
C ALA A 23 -12.02 15.17 14.43
N THR A 24 -12.07 16.42 13.94
CA THR A 24 -13.33 17.11 13.64
C THR A 24 -14.09 16.49 12.48
N SER A 25 -13.41 15.93 11.49
CA SER A 25 -14.06 15.21 10.38
C SER A 25 -14.72 13.91 10.86
N GLY A 26 -14.05 13.18 11.77
CA GLY A 26 -14.61 12.00 12.41
C GLY A 26 -15.77 12.33 13.35
N TYR A 27 -15.61 13.35 14.20
CA TYR A 27 -16.67 13.79 15.11
C TYR A 27 -17.87 14.36 14.35
N GLY A 28 -17.64 15.08 13.26
CA GLY A 28 -18.70 15.58 12.39
C GLY A 28 -19.51 14.46 11.75
N PHE A 29 -18.93 13.28 11.57
CA PHE A 29 -19.60 12.10 11.03
C PHE A 29 -20.68 11.55 11.98
N ASP A 30 -20.43 11.58 13.29
CA ASP A 30 -21.41 11.15 14.32
C ASP A 30 -22.61 12.12 14.42
N TYR A 31 -22.45 13.38 14.00
CA TYR A 31 -23.52 14.38 14.01
C TYR A 31 -24.38 14.39 12.74
N ILE A 32 -24.05 13.59 11.72
CA ILE A 32 -24.89 13.51 10.52
C ILE A 32 -26.11 12.64 10.86
N PRO A 33 -27.33 13.20 10.85
CA PRO A 33 -28.54 12.42 11.14
C PRO A 33 -28.65 11.26 10.15
N GLU A 34 -29.01 10.07 10.66
CA GLU A 34 -29.06 8.81 9.90
C GLU A 34 -29.86 8.91 8.59
N GLU A 35 -30.81 9.84 8.54
CA GLU A 35 -31.65 10.16 7.39
C GLU A 35 -30.86 10.63 6.15
N HIS A 36 -29.68 11.24 6.33
CA HIS A 36 -28.82 11.69 5.22
C HIS A 36 -27.65 10.73 4.92
N LEU A 37 -27.34 9.80 5.84
CA LEU A 37 -26.32 8.76 5.65
C LEU A 37 -26.84 7.57 4.82
N GLY A 38 -28.16 7.50 4.57
CA GLY A 38 -28.81 6.39 3.87
C GLY A 38 -28.43 6.19 2.40
N ASN A 39 -27.66 7.12 1.79
CA ASN A 39 -27.12 6.93 0.45
C ASN A 39 -25.66 6.45 0.51
N PRO A 40 -25.40 5.12 0.48
CA PRO A 40 -24.05 4.56 0.53
C PRO A 40 -23.14 5.08 -0.60
N SER A 41 -23.72 5.59 -1.69
CA SER A 41 -22.99 6.19 -2.83
C SER A 41 -22.23 7.47 -2.49
N VAL A 42 -22.62 8.22 -1.46
CA VAL A 42 -21.94 9.48 -1.06
C VAL A 42 -20.95 9.23 0.08
N VAL A 43 -21.32 8.37 1.03
CA VAL A 43 -20.48 8.02 2.19
C VAL A 43 -19.17 7.38 1.74
N LEU A 44 -19.21 6.49 0.74
CA LEU A 44 -18.03 5.76 0.27
C LEU A 44 -16.93 6.68 -0.30
N PRO A 45 -17.20 7.59 -1.27
CA PRO A 45 -16.20 8.53 -1.77
C PRO A 45 -15.67 9.48 -0.70
N VAL A 46 -16.53 9.97 0.20
CA VAL A 46 -16.11 10.88 1.28
C VAL A 46 -15.16 10.16 2.24
N LEU A 47 -15.49 8.93 2.63
CA LEU A 47 -14.64 8.12 3.50
C LEU A 47 -13.29 7.81 2.85
N LEU A 48 -13.28 7.54 1.54
CA LEU A 48 -12.05 7.36 0.76
C LEU A 48 -11.21 8.65 0.73
N LEU A 49 -11.82 9.79 0.44
CA LEU A 49 -11.15 11.10 0.41
C LEU A 49 -10.52 11.43 1.77
N VAL A 50 -11.29 11.31 2.84
CA VAL A 50 -10.82 11.56 4.21
C VAL A 50 -9.69 10.60 4.58
N GLY A 51 -9.80 9.32 4.22
CA GLY A 51 -8.76 8.32 4.44
C GLY A 51 -7.46 8.65 3.69
N THR A 52 -7.54 9.04 2.42
CA THR A 52 -6.36 9.45 1.63
C THR A 52 -5.70 10.70 2.19
N VAL A 53 -6.48 11.72 2.56
CA VAL A 53 -5.96 12.94 3.19
C VAL A 53 -5.28 12.59 4.52
N GLY A 54 -5.95 11.83 5.39
CA GLY A 54 -5.39 11.41 6.68
C GLY A 54 -4.07 10.65 6.53
N LEU A 55 -3.93 9.84 5.49
CA LEU A 55 -2.70 9.11 5.21
C LEU A 55 -1.55 10.03 4.77
N LEU A 56 -1.80 11.00 3.87
CA LEU A 56 -0.79 11.99 3.47
C LEU A 56 -0.30 12.82 4.66
N VAL A 57 -1.19 13.10 5.60
CA VAL A 57 -0.89 13.86 6.81
C VAL A 57 0.01 13.06 7.72
N SER A 58 -0.33 11.79 7.95
CA SER A 58 0.49 10.88 8.74
C SER A 58 1.90 10.77 8.16
N LEU A 59 2.04 10.67 6.84
CA LEU A 59 3.34 10.66 6.15
C LEU A 59 4.12 11.96 6.35
N THR A 60 3.45 13.10 6.19
CA THR A 60 4.04 14.42 6.39
C THR A 60 4.52 14.58 7.83
N PHE A 61 3.75 14.07 8.79
CA PHE A 61 4.10 14.09 10.21
C PHE A 61 5.33 13.24 10.52
N VAL A 62 5.42 12.03 9.98
CA VAL A 62 6.62 11.18 10.12
C VAL A 62 7.85 11.85 9.53
N ALA A 63 7.73 12.43 8.33
CA ALA A 63 8.82 13.17 7.70
C ALA A 63 9.25 14.39 8.55
N ALA A 64 8.29 15.12 9.11
CA ALA A 64 8.55 16.24 10.01
C ALA A 64 9.27 15.80 11.30
N ILE A 65 8.91 14.65 11.89
CA ILE A 65 9.61 14.09 13.05
C ILE A 65 11.07 13.78 12.69
N PHE A 66 11.33 13.14 11.55
CA PHE A 66 12.70 12.82 11.15
C PHE A 66 13.55 14.06 10.86
N ALA A 67 12.94 15.10 10.27
CA ALA A 67 13.59 16.39 10.10
C ALA A 67 13.89 17.06 11.46
N ALA A 68 12.97 17.00 12.42
CA ALA A 68 13.18 17.56 13.76
C ALA A 68 14.27 16.84 14.56
N LEU A 69 14.45 15.54 14.32
CA LEU A 69 15.51 14.72 14.95
C LEU A 69 16.87 14.86 14.28
N ASP A 70 17.02 15.72 13.25
CA ASP A 70 18.25 15.89 12.47
C ASP A 70 18.75 14.60 11.81
N LEU A 71 17.86 13.62 11.65
CA LEU A 71 18.11 12.35 10.96
C LEU A 71 17.90 12.48 9.45
N SER A 72 17.58 13.69 8.98
CA SER A 72 17.28 13.95 7.59
C SER A 72 18.52 14.31 6.78
N ASP A 73 18.74 13.61 5.68
CA ASP A 73 19.81 13.90 4.73
C ASP A 73 19.26 14.72 3.55
N GLU A 74 19.57 16.02 3.50
CA GLU A 74 19.12 16.94 2.43
C GLU A 74 19.46 16.46 1.01
N LYS A 75 20.45 15.56 0.88
CA LYS A 75 20.87 15.03 -0.43
C LYS A 75 19.97 13.90 -0.94
N ARG A 76 18.97 13.47 -0.18
CA ARG A 76 18.07 12.35 -0.51
C ARG A 76 16.64 12.83 -0.71
N ALA A 77 15.87 12.13 -1.54
CA ALA A 77 14.46 12.44 -1.77
C ALA A 77 13.70 12.44 -0.43
N LEU A 78 12.99 13.55 -0.13
CA LEU A 78 12.24 13.79 1.11
C LEU A 78 13.06 13.84 2.41
N GLY A 79 14.40 13.88 2.36
CA GLY A 79 15.23 13.93 3.57
C GLY A 79 15.12 12.66 4.43
N LEU A 80 14.73 11.52 3.87
CA LEU A 80 14.61 10.26 4.62
C LEU A 80 15.87 9.39 4.42
N PRO A 81 16.22 8.52 5.39
CA PRO A 81 17.32 7.56 5.23
C PRO A 81 17.20 6.71 3.95
N GLU A 82 18.34 6.21 3.47
CA GLU A 82 18.36 5.33 2.30
C GLU A 82 17.46 4.11 2.54
N GLY A 83 16.60 3.79 1.56
CA GLY A 83 15.59 2.73 1.69
C GLY A 83 14.23 3.16 2.25
N SER A 84 14.15 4.24 3.05
CA SER A 84 12.88 4.71 3.63
C SER A 84 11.88 5.18 2.58
N VAL A 85 12.32 5.93 1.57
CA VAL A 85 11.46 6.37 0.45
C VAL A 85 10.86 5.19 -0.30
N ARG A 86 11.66 4.13 -0.46
CA ARG A 86 11.26 2.88 -1.13
C ARG A 86 10.16 2.16 -0.37
N ALA A 87 10.37 1.98 0.94
CA ALA A 87 9.39 1.39 1.83
C ALA A 87 8.10 2.23 1.87
N LEU A 88 8.24 3.55 1.84
CA LEU A 88 7.13 4.48 1.80
C LEU A 88 6.27 4.32 0.55
N ILE A 89 6.88 4.29 -0.63
CA ILE A 89 6.18 4.11 -1.90
C ILE A 89 5.50 2.73 -1.94
N ALA A 90 6.17 1.69 -1.47
CA ALA A 90 5.60 0.34 -1.38
C ALA A 90 4.38 0.30 -0.45
N LEU A 91 4.47 0.95 0.72
CA LEU A 91 3.36 1.07 1.66
C LEU A 91 2.19 1.85 1.05
N LEU A 92 2.46 2.96 0.37
CA LEU A 92 1.45 3.76 -0.33
C LEU A 92 0.70 2.94 -1.38
N LEU A 93 1.44 2.23 -2.24
CA LEU A 93 0.83 1.36 -3.27
C LEU A 93 -0.01 0.25 -2.65
N LEU A 94 0.46 -0.37 -1.56
CA LEU A 94 -0.30 -1.38 -0.81
C LEU A 94 -1.60 -0.80 -0.26
N THR A 95 -1.56 0.40 0.33
CA THR A 95 -2.76 1.05 0.86
C THR A 95 -3.74 1.44 -0.25
N PHE A 96 -3.27 2.04 -1.35
CA PHE A 96 -4.11 2.35 -2.50
C PHE A 96 -4.79 1.10 -3.06
N PHE A 97 -4.01 0.02 -3.20
CA PHE A 97 -4.54 -1.27 -3.64
C PHE A 97 -5.61 -1.79 -2.67
N ALA A 98 -5.33 -1.83 -1.36
CA ALA A 98 -6.28 -2.30 -0.35
C ALA A 98 -7.59 -1.50 -0.35
N ILE A 99 -7.53 -0.16 -0.43
CA ILE A 99 -8.72 0.69 -0.48
C ILE A 99 -9.53 0.40 -1.74
N THR A 100 -8.86 0.28 -2.90
CA THR A 100 -9.52 -0.03 -4.18
C THR A 100 -10.15 -1.43 -4.16
N SER A 101 -9.46 -2.43 -3.60
CA SER A 101 -9.97 -3.79 -3.43
C SER A 101 -11.22 -3.83 -2.55
N ILE A 102 -11.20 -3.12 -1.41
CA ILE A 102 -12.37 -3.01 -0.52
C ILE A 102 -13.54 -2.35 -1.25
N PHE A 103 -13.28 -1.25 -1.96
CA PHE A 103 -14.30 -0.54 -2.73
C PHE A 103 -14.96 -1.45 -3.78
N LEU A 104 -14.15 -2.09 -4.63
CA LEU A 104 -14.63 -3.01 -5.67
C LEU A 104 -15.36 -4.21 -5.06
N TYR A 105 -14.86 -4.75 -3.94
CA TYR A 105 -15.52 -5.85 -3.25
C TYR A 105 -16.90 -5.44 -2.76
N ARG A 106 -17.05 -4.24 -2.16
CA ARG A 106 -18.35 -3.73 -1.73
C ARG A 106 -19.28 -3.52 -2.92
N GLN A 107 -18.77 -3.06 -4.06
CA GLN A 107 -19.57 -2.86 -5.27
C GLN A 107 -20.03 -4.19 -5.89
N LEU A 108 -19.18 -5.22 -5.87
CA LEU A 108 -19.53 -6.55 -6.36
C LEU A 108 -20.42 -7.33 -5.40
N ARG A 109 -20.31 -7.08 -4.10
CA ARG A 109 -21.17 -7.66 -3.07
C ARG A 109 -22.52 -6.99 -2.92
N ALA A 110 -22.77 -5.88 -3.62
CA ALA A 110 -24.08 -5.25 -3.59
C ALA A 110 -25.13 -6.30 -3.99
N PRO A 111 -26.04 -6.68 -3.07
CA PRO A 111 -26.94 -7.78 -3.34
C PRO A 111 -27.88 -7.41 -4.46
N GLU A 112 -27.83 -8.16 -5.55
CA GLU A 112 -28.82 -8.03 -6.61
C GLU A 112 -30.12 -8.66 -6.09
N THR A 113 -31.11 -7.80 -5.91
CA THR A 113 -32.46 -8.23 -5.56
C THR A 113 -33.19 -8.54 -6.85
N TYR A 114 -33.52 -9.81 -7.05
CA TYR A 114 -34.34 -10.24 -8.17
C TYR A 114 -35.77 -10.37 -7.67
N ILE A 115 -36.70 -9.78 -8.41
CA ILE A 115 -38.14 -9.89 -8.13
C ILE A 115 -38.75 -10.68 -9.27
N SER A 116 -39.19 -11.90 -8.96
CA SER A 116 -39.98 -12.70 -9.89
C SER A 116 -41.44 -12.47 -9.59
N THR A 117 -42.17 -11.85 -10.51
CA THR A 117 -43.59 -11.51 -10.33
C THR A 117 -44.50 -12.47 -11.07
N GLY A 118 -45.68 -12.74 -10.51
CA GLY A 118 -46.74 -13.47 -11.20
C GLY A 118 -46.53 -14.97 -11.35
N LEU A 119 -45.82 -15.60 -10.41
CA LEU A 119 -45.60 -17.04 -10.40
C LEU A 119 -46.89 -17.77 -9.99
N THR A 120 -47.24 -18.84 -10.72
CA THR A 120 -48.31 -19.76 -10.29
C THR A 120 -47.85 -20.58 -9.08
N GLU A 121 -48.78 -21.19 -8.34
CA GLU A 121 -48.45 -22.02 -7.17
C GLU A 121 -47.46 -23.15 -7.51
N ALA A 122 -47.69 -23.85 -8.62
CA ALA A 122 -46.78 -24.90 -9.09
C ALA A 122 -45.39 -24.36 -9.48
N ALA A 123 -45.31 -23.18 -10.11
CA ALA A 123 -44.04 -22.55 -10.47
C ALA A 123 -43.29 -22.04 -9.23
N LYS A 124 -44.02 -21.54 -8.22
CA LYS A 124 -43.49 -21.16 -6.92
C LYS A 124 -42.87 -22.38 -6.23
N ASP A 125 -43.59 -23.49 -6.12
CA ASP A 125 -43.07 -24.71 -5.48
C ASP A 125 -41.82 -25.26 -6.18
N GLN A 126 -41.82 -25.30 -7.52
CA GLN A 126 -40.66 -25.72 -8.29
C GLN A 126 -39.46 -24.78 -8.08
N LEU A 127 -39.70 -23.47 -7.98
CA LEU A 127 -38.64 -22.49 -7.74
C LEU A 127 -38.09 -22.59 -6.30
N LEU A 128 -38.94 -22.90 -5.31
CA LEU A 128 -38.54 -23.12 -3.92
C LEU A 128 -37.71 -24.39 -3.74
N GLU A 129 -37.93 -25.41 -4.56
CA GLU A 129 -37.15 -26.66 -4.52
C GLU A 129 -35.73 -26.47 -5.09
N ILE A 130 -35.58 -25.62 -6.10
CA ILE A 130 -34.29 -25.35 -6.76
C ILE A 130 -33.44 -24.35 -5.96
N LEU A 131 -34.09 -23.40 -5.28
CA LEU A 131 -33.38 -22.35 -4.56
C LEU A 131 -33.00 -22.81 -3.15
N PRO A 132 -31.74 -22.62 -2.71
CA PRO A 132 -31.39 -22.78 -1.32
C PRO A 132 -32.19 -21.75 -0.48
N GLY A 133 -32.81 -22.21 0.61
CA GLY A 133 -33.70 -21.38 1.43
C GLY A 133 -33.08 -20.10 2.02
N THR A 134 -31.76 -19.93 1.92
CA THR A 134 -31.01 -18.75 2.34
C THR A 134 -31.18 -17.54 1.43
N ASP A 135 -31.66 -17.73 0.19
CA ASP A 135 -31.67 -16.68 -0.84
C ASP A 135 -33.04 -15.98 -0.95
N ILE A 136 -34.03 -16.39 -0.17
CA ILE A 136 -35.40 -15.89 -0.26
C ILE A 136 -35.62 -14.81 0.81
N LEU A 137 -35.90 -13.60 0.36
CA LEU A 137 -36.18 -12.46 1.24
C LEU A 137 -37.66 -12.34 1.60
N SER A 138 -38.55 -12.57 0.63
CA SER A 138 -39.99 -12.49 0.84
C SER A 138 -40.75 -13.26 -0.23
N VAL A 139 -41.90 -13.83 0.15
CA VAL A 139 -42.88 -14.44 -0.75
C VAL A 139 -44.22 -13.77 -0.46
N GLU A 140 -44.70 -12.98 -1.42
CA GLU A 140 -45.97 -12.25 -1.31
C GLU A 140 -46.99 -12.91 -2.24
N GLY A 141 -48.09 -13.42 -1.67
CA GLY A 141 -49.20 -13.96 -2.46
C GLY A 141 -50.24 -12.87 -2.74
N ARG A 142 -50.73 -12.80 -3.98
CA ARG A 142 -51.78 -11.87 -4.41
C ARG A 142 -52.78 -12.61 -5.30
N THR A 143 -54.07 -12.33 -5.12
CA THR A 143 -55.11 -12.87 -6.00
C THR A 143 -55.35 -11.89 -7.15
N VAL A 144 -55.16 -12.35 -8.38
CA VAL A 144 -55.46 -11.57 -9.60
C VAL A 144 -56.45 -12.38 -10.42
N GLU A 145 -57.62 -11.81 -10.72
CA GLU A 145 -58.67 -12.47 -11.53
C GLU A 145 -59.13 -13.84 -11.00
N GLY A 146 -59.14 -14.01 -9.67
CA GLY A 146 -59.52 -15.28 -9.02
C GLY A 146 -58.41 -16.34 -9.01
N GLN A 147 -57.23 -16.03 -9.54
CA GLN A 147 -56.05 -16.90 -9.50
C GLN A 147 -55.03 -16.38 -8.48
N MET A 148 -54.51 -17.27 -7.63
CA MET A 148 -53.41 -16.95 -6.72
C MET A 148 -52.09 -16.90 -7.49
N ILE A 149 -51.42 -15.76 -7.44
CA ILE A 149 -50.07 -15.58 -7.98
C ILE A 149 -49.13 -15.13 -6.87
N TYR A 150 -47.85 -15.46 -7.02
CA TYR A 150 -46.82 -15.20 -6.02
C TYR A 150 -45.73 -14.31 -6.61
N ASP A 151 -45.34 -13.31 -5.83
CA ASP A 151 -44.21 -12.44 -6.09
C ASP A 151 -43.09 -12.85 -5.12
N ILE A 152 -41.96 -13.34 -5.65
CA ILE A 152 -40.82 -13.80 -4.86
C ILE A 152 -39.68 -12.80 -4.99
N LYS A 153 -39.27 -12.22 -3.85
CA LYS A 153 -38.07 -11.39 -3.74
C LYS A 153 -36.93 -12.28 -3.27
N ARG A 154 -35.88 -12.36 -4.08
CA ARG A 154 -34.68 -13.13 -3.75
C ARG A 154 -33.44 -12.24 -3.76
N GLN A 155 -32.50 -12.57 -2.88
CA GLN A 155 -31.17 -11.99 -2.81
C GLN A 155 -30.19 -13.03 -3.34
N ALA A 156 -29.72 -12.84 -4.57
CA ALA A 156 -28.67 -13.70 -5.08
C ALA A 156 -27.34 -13.23 -4.51
N ASN A 157 -26.62 -14.12 -3.83
CA ASN A 157 -25.21 -13.87 -3.55
C ASN A 157 -24.46 -13.87 -4.90
N SER A 158 -23.76 -12.78 -5.20
CA SER A 158 -23.01 -12.72 -6.45
C SER A 158 -21.82 -13.68 -6.39
N GLU A 159 -21.85 -14.75 -7.19
CA GLU A 159 -20.69 -15.64 -7.38
C GLU A 159 -19.47 -14.82 -7.84
N ALA A 160 -19.73 -13.80 -8.67
CA ALA A 160 -18.74 -12.80 -9.08
C ALA A 160 -18.03 -12.11 -7.91
N GLY A 161 -18.75 -11.76 -6.83
CA GLY A 161 -18.15 -11.13 -5.65
C GLY A 161 -17.25 -12.09 -4.86
N VAL A 162 -17.61 -13.38 -4.80
CA VAL A 162 -16.78 -14.41 -4.15
C VAL A 162 -15.52 -14.67 -4.95
N ASN A 163 -15.63 -14.88 -6.26
CA ASN A 163 -14.50 -15.12 -7.15
C ASN A 163 -13.54 -13.92 -7.18
N PHE A 164 -14.09 -12.70 -7.21
CA PHE A 164 -13.29 -11.49 -7.11
C PHE A 164 -12.53 -11.40 -5.78
N ALA A 165 -13.16 -11.71 -4.65
CA ALA A 165 -12.49 -11.69 -3.35
C ALA A 165 -11.32 -12.67 -3.27
N GLN A 166 -11.50 -13.88 -3.83
CA GLN A 166 -10.43 -14.88 -3.92
C GLN A 166 -9.26 -14.39 -4.79
N GLN A 167 -9.57 -13.76 -5.92
CA GLN A 167 -8.55 -13.17 -6.80
C GLN A 167 -7.81 -12.00 -6.10
N MET A 168 -8.54 -11.13 -5.39
CA MET A 168 -7.95 -10.05 -4.62
C MET A 168 -7.03 -10.56 -3.52
N LEU A 169 -7.44 -11.59 -2.78
CA LEU A 169 -6.61 -12.21 -1.75
C LEU A 169 -5.31 -12.77 -2.34
N THR A 170 -5.40 -13.38 -3.52
CA THR A 170 -4.24 -13.90 -4.25
C THR A 170 -3.29 -12.77 -4.65
N MET A 171 -3.82 -11.70 -5.26
CA MET A 171 -3.01 -10.54 -5.63
C MET A 171 -2.37 -9.84 -4.42
N LEU A 172 -3.12 -9.69 -3.31
CA LEU A 172 -2.58 -9.20 -2.03
C LEU A 172 -1.43 -10.08 -1.54
N GLY A 173 -1.59 -11.40 -1.58
CA GLY A 173 -0.53 -12.34 -1.21
C GLY A 173 0.74 -12.13 -2.04
N THR A 174 0.60 -12.02 -3.37
CA THR A 174 1.75 -11.79 -4.25
C THR A 174 2.41 -10.43 -4.03
N LEU A 175 1.62 -9.38 -3.77
CA LEU A 175 2.12 -8.04 -3.51
C LEU A 175 2.90 -7.99 -2.19
N VAL A 176 2.35 -8.57 -1.11
CA VAL A 176 3.01 -8.63 0.20
C VAL A 176 4.31 -9.43 0.12
N ALA A 177 4.31 -10.55 -0.61
CA ALA A 177 5.51 -11.33 -0.84
C ALA A 177 6.58 -10.53 -1.60
N ALA A 178 6.20 -9.80 -2.67
CA ALA A 178 7.11 -8.95 -3.42
C ALA A 178 7.69 -7.80 -2.59
N ILE A 179 6.86 -7.13 -1.78
CA ILE A 179 7.31 -6.06 -0.87
C ILE A 179 8.28 -6.62 0.18
N SER A 180 8.00 -7.80 0.73
CA SER A 180 8.88 -8.46 1.69
C SER A 180 10.21 -8.83 1.06
N ALA A 181 10.20 -9.46 -0.12
CA ALA A 181 11.40 -9.82 -0.86
C ALA A 181 12.25 -8.58 -1.21
N PHE A 182 11.61 -7.48 -1.57
CA PHE A 182 12.28 -6.23 -1.87
C PHE A 182 12.90 -5.57 -0.64
N TYR A 183 12.17 -5.51 0.48
CA TYR A 183 12.66 -4.94 1.74
C TYR A 183 13.84 -5.74 2.31
N PHE A 184 13.75 -7.07 2.30
CA PHE A 184 14.84 -7.92 2.79
C PHE A 184 15.98 -8.06 1.77
N GLY A 185 15.70 -8.01 0.47
CA GLY A 185 16.71 -8.09 -0.59
C GLY A 185 17.65 -6.89 -0.63
N THR A 186 17.18 -5.68 -0.27
CA THR A 186 18.06 -4.50 -0.24
C THR A 186 19.06 -4.51 0.90
N LYS A 187 18.77 -5.19 2.02
CA LYS A 187 19.66 -5.26 3.18
C LYS A 187 20.92 -6.09 2.91
N VAL A 188 20.85 -7.06 2.00
CA VAL A 188 21.98 -7.91 1.62
C VAL A 188 23.08 -7.10 0.92
N ASN A 189 22.69 -6.10 0.13
CA ASN A 189 23.64 -5.26 -0.63
C ASN A 189 24.33 -4.18 0.23
N GLU A 190 23.81 -3.87 1.42
CA GLU A 190 24.45 -2.92 2.36
C GLU A 190 25.60 -3.56 3.14
N GLY A 191 25.58 -4.89 3.31
CA GLY A 191 26.63 -5.66 4.00
C GLY A 191 27.89 -5.87 3.14
N GLU A 192 27.75 -5.87 1.81
CA GLU A 192 28.86 -5.91 0.86
C GLU A 192 29.38 -4.50 0.54
N ARG A 193 29.74 -3.74 1.58
CA ARG A 193 30.75 -2.70 1.36
C ARG A 193 32.02 -3.42 0.98
N THR A 194 32.32 -3.39 -0.33
CA THR A 194 33.58 -3.75 -0.99
C THR A 194 34.56 -4.38 -0.01
N PRO A 195 34.85 -5.70 -0.06
CA PRO A 195 36.13 -6.16 0.47
C PRO A 195 37.13 -5.17 -0.09
N GLN A 196 37.79 -4.43 0.82
CA GLN A 196 38.89 -3.56 0.46
C GLN A 196 39.69 -4.43 -0.49
N VAL A 197 39.67 -4.07 -1.78
CA VAL A 197 40.60 -4.69 -2.71
C VAL A 197 41.90 -4.16 -2.16
N GLU A 198 42.47 -4.89 -1.20
CA GLU A 198 43.87 -4.87 -0.90
C GLU A 198 44.45 -5.13 -2.27
N THR A 199 44.75 -4.03 -2.99
CA THR A 199 45.55 -4.09 -4.20
C THR A 199 46.71 -4.98 -3.80
N PRO A 200 46.85 -6.18 -4.39
CA PRO A 200 47.86 -7.11 -3.97
C PRO A 200 49.15 -6.32 -3.94
N SER A 201 49.71 -6.15 -2.74
CA SER A 201 50.91 -5.35 -2.57
C SER A 201 51.94 -6.04 -3.44
N VAL A 202 52.26 -5.40 -4.57
CA VAL A 202 53.30 -5.89 -5.47
C VAL A 202 54.57 -5.72 -4.67
N THR A 203 54.96 -6.78 -3.96
CA THR A 203 56.29 -6.92 -3.38
C THR A 203 57.25 -6.64 -4.52
N LYS A 204 57.88 -5.47 -4.51
CA LYS A 204 58.90 -5.10 -5.49
C LYS A 204 59.88 -6.27 -5.55
N VAL A 205 59.92 -6.94 -6.70
CA VAL A 205 61.00 -7.88 -7.00
C VAL A 205 62.29 -7.09 -6.79
N PRO A 206 63.28 -7.62 -6.03
CA PRO A 206 64.57 -6.96 -5.85
C PRO A 206 65.12 -6.58 -7.22
N GLN A 207 65.31 -5.27 -7.43
CA GLN A 207 65.87 -4.75 -8.66
C GLN A 207 67.26 -5.39 -8.81
N PRO A 208 67.58 -6.02 -9.96
CA PRO A 208 68.89 -6.62 -10.17
C PRO A 208 69.96 -5.54 -9.92
N THR A 209 70.82 -5.78 -8.95
CA THR A 209 71.93 -4.89 -8.63
C THR A 209 72.75 -4.73 -9.90
N GLU A 210 72.86 -3.49 -10.36
CA GLU A 210 73.65 -3.12 -11.53
C GLU A 210 75.08 -3.69 -11.34
N PRO A 211 75.63 -4.44 -12.32
CA PRO A 211 76.95 -5.02 -12.17
C PRO A 211 77.98 -3.90 -12.00
N THR A 212 78.66 -3.93 -10.85
CA THR A 212 79.78 -3.03 -10.52
C THR A 212 80.75 -2.98 -11.72
N PRO A 213 81.05 -1.79 -12.28
CA PRO A 213 82.00 -1.66 -13.37
C PRO A 213 83.35 -2.24 -12.95
N ALA A 214 83.87 -3.16 -13.76
CA ALA A 214 85.20 -3.72 -13.55
C ALA A 214 86.26 -2.60 -13.54
N PRO A 215 87.25 -2.64 -12.63
CA PRO A 215 88.29 -1.63 -12.56
C PRO A 215 89.05 -1.57 -13.89
N ALA A 216 89.18 -0.35 -14.44
CA ALA A 216 89.90 -0.07 -15.67
C ALA A 216 91.34 -0.58 -15.58
N SER A 217 91.75 -1.38 -16.57
CA SER A 217 93.11 -1.91 -16.66
C SER A 217 94.14 -0.77 -16.81
N PRO A 218 95.30 -0.83 -16.14
CA PRO A 218 96.35 0.17 -16.28
C PRO A 218 96.89 0.19 -17.71
N GLN A 219 96.92 1.37 -18.33
CA GLN A 219 97.58 1.54 -19.62
C GLN A 219 99.10 1.38 -19.46
N PRO A 220 99.79 0.64 -20.36
CA PRO A 220 101.23 0.54 -20.35
C PRO A 220 101.87 1.88 -20.75
N GLN A 221 102.71 2.43 -19.89
CA GLN A 221 103.60 3.53 -20.22
C GLN A 221 104.67 3.01 -21.18
N LEU A 222 104.72 3.57 -22.39
CA LEU A 222 105.83 3.41 -23.31
C LEU A 222 106.92 4.42 -22.92
N THR A 223 108.12 3.87 -22.72
CA THR A 223 109.40 4.50 -22.37
C THR A 223 109.83 5.61 -23.32
#